data_AF-A0A0X3WWL2-F1
#
_entry.id   AF-A0A0X3WWL2-F1
#
_cell.length_a   1.000
_cell.length_b   1.000
_cell.length_c   1.000
_cell.angle_alpha   90.00
_cell.angle_beta   90.00
_cell.angle_gamma   90.00
#
_symmetry.space_group_name_H-M   'P 1'
#
loop_
_entity.id
_entity.type
_entity.pdbx_description
1 polymer ?
#
loop_
_entity_poly.entity_id
_entity_poly.type
_entity_poly.pdbx_seq_one_letter_code
_entity_poly.pdbx_strand_id
1 'polypeptide(L)'
;MQLLRFISDPSLRRRVTAATNKVESFNNFTDWLAFCNGGVIAENDPAEQEKAVKLTSLLANCVIFHTTLDLMNIVRELQAEGWQFTGEDLTAISPYLTDHIMKFGTYATTELTVRPDAFDPHLDVEFEAEKEVPTMA
;
A
#
# COMPACT_ATOMS: atom_id res chain seq x y z
N MET A 1 8.63 -12.72 -29.33
CA MET A 1 7.18 -12.71 -29.66
C MET A 1 6.30 -12.22 -28.50
N GLN A 2 6.83 -11.60 -27.43
CA GLN A 2 5.99 -11.02 -26.36
C GLN A 2 5.57 -9.57 -26.63
N LEU A 3 6.46 -8.72 -27.17
CA LEU A 3 6.18 -7.29 -27.35
C LEU A 3 5.09 -7.01 -28.41
N LEU A 4 5.14 -7.73 -29.53
CA LEU A 4 4.11 -7.63 -30.58
C LEU A 4 2.74 -8.06 -30.05
N ARG A 5 2.68 -9.13 -29.24
CA ARG A 5 1.44 -9.58 -28.58
C ARG A 5 0.89 -8.52 -27.61
N PHE A 6 1.76 -7.88 -26.84
CA PHE A 6 1.38 -6.79 -25.93
C PHE A 6 0.81 -5.56 -26.65
N ILE A 7 1.38 -5.18 -27.81
CA ILE A 7 0.86 -4.06 -28.61
C ILE A 7 -0.49 -4.43 -29.24
N SER A 8 -0.62 -5.65 -29.75
CA SER A 8 -1.83 -6.10 -30.46
C SER A 8 -3.02 -6.49 -29.57
N ASP A 9 -2.79 -6.86 -28.30
CA ASP A 9 -3.85 -7.30 -27.38
C ASP A 9 -4.15 -6.23 -26.30
N PRO A 10 -5.29 -5.51 -26.39
CA PRO A 10 -5.69 -4.52 -25.39
C PRO A 10 -5.95 -5.11 -23.99
N SER A 11 -6.39 -6.37 -23.91
CA SER A 11 -6.68 -7.02 -22.62
C SER A 11 -5.40 -7.35 -21.88
N LEU A 12 -4.40 -7.89 -22.59
CA LEU A 12 -3.06 -8.13 -22.07
C LEU A 12 -2.40 -6.82 -21.62
N ARG A 13 -2.53 -5.75 -22.42
CA ARG A 13 -1.99 -4.43 -22.07
C ARG A 13 -2.61 -3.88 -20.79
N ARG A 14 -3.94 -3.91 -20.64
CA ARG A 14 -4.62 -3.45 -19.41
C ARG A 14 -4.12 -4.21 -18.18
N ARG A 15 -4.01 -5.54 -18.27
CA ARG A 15 -3.52 -6.38 -17.16
C ARG A 15 -2.09 -6.05 -16.77
N VAL A 16 -1.20 -5.96 -17.75
CA VAL A 16 0.21 -5.60 -17.52
C VAL A 16 0.31 -4.21 -16.90
N THR A 17 -0.37 -3.21 -17.45
CA THR A 17 -0.37 -1.85 -16.90
C THR A 17 -0.93 -1.80 -15.48
N ALA A 18 -2.01 -2.52 -15.16
CA ALA A 18 -2.55 -2.57 -13.80
C ALA A 18 -1.55 -3.18 -12.80
N ALA A 19 -0.91 -4.29 -13.17
CA ALA A 19 0.12 -4.92 -12.34
C ALA A 19 1.34 -4.01 -12.16
N THR A 20 1.81 -3.37 -13.24
CA THR A 20 2.92 -2.42 -13.20
C THR A 20 2.61 -1.23 -12.31
N ASN A 21 1.44 -0.60 -12.46
CA ASN A 21 1.03 0.53 -11.64
C ASN A 21 1.07 0.20 -10.15
N LYS A 22 0.60 -0.99 -9.74
CA LYS A 22 0.64 -1.44 -8.34
C LYS A 22 2.08 -1.52 -7.81
N VAL A 23 2.98 -2.09 -8.59
CA VAL A 23 4.40 -2.25 -8.23
C VAL A 23 5.11 -0.89 -8.21
N GLU A 24 4.86 -0.04 -9.19
CA GLU A 24 5.44 1.31 -9.26
C GLU A 24 4.96 2.19 -8.10
N SER A 25 3.68 2.16 -7.75
CA SER A 25 3.18 2.90 -6.59
C SER A 25 3.81 2.40 -5.29
N PHE A 26 4.01 1.09 -5.14
CA PHE A 26 4.72 0.55 -3.97
C PHE A 26 6.20 0.97 -3.95
N ASN A 27 6.90 0.91 -5.08
CA ASN A 27 8.31 1.33 -5.16
C ASN A 27 8.48 2.81 -4.83
N ASN A 28 7.62 3.67 -5.41
CA ASN A 28 7.63 5.10 -5.09
C ASN A 28 7.37 5.35 -3.59
N PHE A 29 6.49 4.56 -2.98
CA PHE A 29 6.20 4.63 -1.56
C PHE A 29 7.39 4.17 -0.69
N THR A 30 8.05 3.06 -1.05
CA THR A 30 9.25 2.61 -0.33
C THR A 30 10.42 3.57 -0.47
N ASP A 31 10.59 4.17 -1.65
CA ASP A 31 11.62 5.18 -1.90
C ASP A 31 11.34 6.45 -1.06
N TRP A 32 10.08 6.84 -0.92
CA TRP A 32 9.68 7.94 -0.06
C TRP A 32 9.90 7.64 1.44
N LEU A 33 9.70 6.39 1.85
CA LEU A 33 9.89 5.93 3.23
C LEU A 33 11.34 5.72 3.63
N ALA A 34 12.23 5.45 2.68
CA ALA A 34 13.64 5.19 2.96
C ALA A 34 14.27 6.38 3.72
N PHE A 35 14.48 6.20 5.03
CA PHE A 35 15.21 7.15 5.87
C PHE A 35 16.71 7.07 5.59
N CYS A 36 17.42 8.20 5.76
CA CYS A 36 18.82 8.45 5.39
C CYS A 36 19.09 8.64 3.88
N ASN A 37 19.60 9.84 3.55
CA ASN A 37 20.15 10.22 2.24
C ASN A 37 19.30 9.86 1.01
N GLY A 38 17.97 9.75 1.14
CA GLY A 38 17.07 9.37 0.04
C GLY A 38 17.28 7.94 -0.45
N GLY A 39 17.67 7.01 0.43
CA GLY A 39 17.95 5.62 0.06
C GLY A 39 19.34 5.38 -0.55
N VAL A 40 20.21 6.39 -0.55
CA VAL A 40 21.59 6.25 -1.04
C VAL A 40 22.40 5.41 -0.07
N ILE A 41 22.74 4.21 -0.51
CA ILE A 41 23.64 3.29 0.17
C ILE A 41 25.05 3.90 0.11
N ALA A 42 25.54 4.40 1.25
CA ALA A 42 26.83 5.09 1.34
C ALA A 42 28.03 4.17 1.11
N GLU A 43 27.89 2.87 1.38
CA GLU A 43 28.97 1.90 1.38
C GLU A 43 28.61 0.63 0.60
N ASN A 44 29.57 0.08 -0.13
CA ASN A 44 29.38 -1.17 -0.89
C ASN A 44 29.54 -2.40 0.01
N ASP A 45 28.78 -2.45 1.11
CA ASP A 45 28.66 -3.62 1.99
C ASP A 45 27.33 -4.34 1.73
N PRO A 46 27.36 -5.56 1.15
CA PRO A 46 26.16 -6.34 0.90
C PRO A 46 25.28 -6.59 2.14
N ALA A 47 25.89 -6.75 3.32
CA ALA A 47 25.14 -7.04 4.53
C ALA A 47 24.32 -5.83 5.01
N GLU A 48 24.88 -4.63 4.91
CA GLU A 48 24.18 -3.39 5.25
C GLU A 48 23.10 -3.05 4.20
N GLN A 49 23.36 -3.33 2.93
CA GLN A 49 22.36 -3.19 1.86
C GLN A 49 21.16 -4.10 2.08
N GLU A 50 21.39 -5.36 2.42
CA GLU A 50 20.33 -6.32 2.70
C GLU A 50 19.48 -5.89 3.91
N LYS A 51 20.11 -5.38 4.98
CA LYS A 51 19.40 -4.83 6.14
C LYS A 51 18.54 -3.64 5.74
N ALA A 52 19.07 -2.70 4.96
CA ALA A 52 18.35 -1.52 4.51
C ALA A 52 17.09 -1.88 3.72
N VAL A 53 17.19 -2.83 2.79
CA VAL A 53 16.04 -3.31 2.00
C VAL A 53 14.99 -3.97 2.90
N LYS A 54 15.41 -4.89 3.78
CA LYS A 54 14.49 -5.62 4.68
C LYS A 54 13.79 -4.70 5.67
N LEU A 55 14.52 -3.78 6.30
CA LEU A 55 13.96 -2.85 7.28
C LEU A 55 13.04 -1.82 6.61
N THR A 56 13.39 -1.34 5.42
CA THR A 56 12.49 -0.46 4.65
C THR A 56 11.21 -1.19 4.26
N SER A 57 11.31 -2.46 3.85
CA SER A 57 10.14 -3.29 3.53
C SER A 57 9.25 -3.53 4.75
N LEU A 58 9.84 -3.80 5.92
CA LEU A 58 9.11 -3.94 7.17
C LEU A 58 8.41 -2.64 7.56
N LEU A 59 9.12 -1.52 7.50
CA LEU A 59 8.56 -0.19 7.78
C LEU A 59 7.39 0.12 6.85
N ALA A 60 7.53 -0.16 5.55
CA ALA A 60 6.47 0.04 4.58
C ALA A 60 5.21 -0.74 4.93
N ASN A 61 5.35 -2.02 5.28
CA ASN A 61 4.22 -2.84 5.71
C ASN A 61 3.55 -2.29 6.99
N CYS A 62 4.33 -1.83 7.96
CA CYS A 62 3.80 -1.23 9.18
C CYS A 62 3.01 0.06 8.89
N VAL A 63 3.53 0.93 8.04
CA VAL A 63 2.86 2.18 7.67
C VAL A 63 1.61 1.91 6.85
N ILE A 64 1.67 1.00 5.87
CA ILE A 64 0.50 0.57 5.09
C ILE A 64 -0.58 0.06 6.02
N PHE A 65 -0.22 -0.81 6.97
CA PHE A 65 -1.17 -1.35 7.93
C PHE A 65 -1.83 -0.24 8.75
N HIS A 66 -1.06 0.71 9.28
CA HIS A 66 -1.59 1.82 10.06
C HIS A 66 -2.54 2.71 9.22
N THR A 67 -2.12 3.10 8.01
CA THR A 67 -2.96 3.89 7.09
C THR A 67 -4.25 3.14 6.74
N THR A 68 -4.18 1.81 6.55
CA THR A 68 -5.40 1.01 6.31
C THR A 68 -6.34 1.02 7.51
N LEU A 69 -5.83 0.95 8.74
CA LEU A 69 -6.68 1.08 9.94
C LEU A 69 -7.39 2.43 9.99
N ASP A 70 -6.66 3.51 9.73
CA ASP A 70 -7.23 4.86 9.75
C ASP A 70 -8.31 5.01 8.67
N LEU A 71 -8.04 4.52 7.45
CA LEU A 71 -9.02 4.49 6.36
C LEU A 71 -10.26 3.67 6.73
N MET A 72 -10.10 2.50 7.36
CA MET A 72 -11.22 1.68 7.82
C MET A 72 -12.07 2.42 8.85
N ASN A 73 -11.45 3.12 9.80
CA ASN A 73 -12.17 3.91 10.80
C ASN A 73 -12.96 5.04 10.14
N ILE A 74 -12.36 5.78 9.20
CA ILE A 74 -13.05 6.83 8.44
C ILE A 74 -14.24 6.25 7.66
N VAL A 75 -14.08 5.09 7.02
CA VAL A 75 -15.19 4.46 6.30
C VAL A 75 -16.33 4.09 7.24
N ARG A 76 -16.03 3.52 8.43
CA ARG A 76 -17.06 3.22 9.44
C ARG A 76 -17.80 4.46 9.91
N GLU A 77 -17.08 5.55 10.16
CA GLU A 77 -17.68 6.84 10.55
C GLU A 77 -18.63 7.35 9.47
N LEU A 78 -18.19 7.32 8.21
CA LEU A 78 -19.03 7.74 7.07
C LEU A 78 -20.25 6.82 6.88
N GLN A 79 -20.10 5.51 7.09
CA GLN A 79 -21.25 4.59 7.08
C GLN A 79 -22.25 4.89 8.20
N ALA A 80 -21.77 5.25 9.40
CA ALA A 80 -22.63 5.66 10.51
C ALA A 80 -23.38 6.97 10.22
N GLU A 81 -22.81 7.86 9.41
CA GLU A 81 -23.47 9.06 8.89
C GLU A 81 -24.49 8.77 7.77
N GLY A 82 -24.55 7.53 7.27
CA GLY A 82 -25.51 7.07 6.26
C GLY A 82 -24.94 6.96 4.84
N TRP A 83 -23.64 7.21 4.64
CA TRP A 83 -22.99 7.01 3.33
C TRP A 83 -22.92 5.52 2.97
N GLN A 84 -23.09 5.22 1.69
CA GLN A 84 -23.00 3.86 1.16
C GLN A 84 -21.72 3.74 0.33
N PHE A 85 -20.93 2.70 0.57
CA PHE A 85 -19.72 2.40 -0.17
C PHE A 85 -19.84 1.05 -0.85
N THR A 86 -19.40 0.96 -2.11
CA THR A 86 -19.22 -0.31 -2.80
C THR A 86 -17.77 -0.78 -2.67
N GLY A 87 -17.52 -2.08 -2.86
CA GLY A 87 -16.15 -2.59 -2.93
C GLY A 87 -15.32 -1.91 -4.02
N GLU A 88 -15.95 -1.51 -5.13
CA GLU A 88 -15.29 -0.77 -6.22
C GLU A 88 -14.76 0.60 -5.76
N ASP A 89 -15.53 1.33 -4.95
CA ASP A 89 -15.10 2.61 -4.38
C ASP A 89 -13.85 2.46 -3.52
N LEU A 90 -13.78 1.40 -2.73
CA LEU A 90 -12.62 1.12 -1.88
C LEU A 90 -11.40 0.64 -2.69
N THR A 91 -11.60 -0.03 -3.82
CA THR A 91 -10.48 -0.45 -4.69
C THR A 91 -9.76 0.74 -5.36
N ALA A 92 -10.43 1.89 -5.48
CA ALA A 92 -9.82 3.11 -5.98
C ALA A 92 -8.87 3.77 -4.96
N ILE A 93 -8.98 3.40 -3.68
CA ILE A 93 -8.18 3.97 -2.60
C ILE A 93 -6.89 3.15 -2.45
N SER A 94 -5.75 3.84 -2.55
CA SER A 94 -4.44 3.24 -2.29
C SER A 94 -3.99 3.55 -0.87
N PRO A 95 -3.46 2.58 -0.09
CA PRO A 95 -2.94 2.83 1.25
C PRO A 95 -1.57 3.53 1.26
N TYR A 96 -1.04 3.93 0.09
CA TYR A 96 0.27 4.58 -0.06
C TYR A 96 0.21 6.11 0.08
N LEU A 97 -0.78 6.63 0.82
CA LEU A 97 -0.89 8.07 1.09
C LEU A 97 0.28 8.51 1.98
N THR A 98 0.86 9.67 1.67
CA THR A 98 2.07 10.18 2.36
C THR A 98 1.86 11.53 3.05
N ASP A 99 0.85 12.30 2.62
CA ASP A 99 0.60 13.67 3.09
C ASP A 99 0.23 13.74 4.58
N HIS A 100 -0.40 12.70 5.13
CA HIS A 100 -0.79 12.63 6.54
C HIS A 100 0.35 12.17 7.46
N ILE A 101 1.45 11.66 6.89
CA ILE A 101 2.54 11.05 7.66
C ILE A 101 3.63 12.09 7.90
N MET A 102 3.79 12.50 9.15
CA MET A 102 4.96 13.25 9.58
C MET A 102 6.17 12.31 9.64
N LYS A 103 7.17 12.51 8.79
CA LYS A 103 8.44 11.75 8.83
C LYS A 103 9.40 12.31 9.88
N PHE A 104 9.52 13.63 9.93
CA PHE A 104 10.43 14.32 10.82
C PHE A 104 9.63 15.13 11.84
N GLY A 105 10.00 15.03 13.11
CA GLY A 105 9.31 15.76 14.15
C GLY A 105 9.67 15.29 15.55
N THR A 106 9.11 15.98 16.54
CA THR A 106 9.14 15.54 17.93
C THR A 106 7.87 14.75 18.19
N TYR A 107 8.01 13.45 18.47
CA TYR A 107 6.89 12.58 18.80
C TYR A 107 6.67 12.58 20.31
N ALA A 108 5.43 12.75 20.73
CA ALA A 108 5.06 12.56 22.12
C ALA A 108 5.16 11.06 22.45
N THR A 109 6.05 10.71 23.37
CA THR A 109 6.26 9.32 23.79
C THR A 109 5.33 8.90 24.94
N THR A 110 4.53 9.82 25.45
CA THR A 110 3.64 9.64 26.60
C THR A 110 2.65 8.47 26.40
N GLU A 111 2.19 8.25 25.17
CA GLU A 111 1.16 7.26 24.85
C GLU A 111 1.71 5.91 24.37
N LEU A 112 3.04 5.72 24.30
CA LEU A 112 3.66 4.45 23.87
C LEU A 112 3.29 3.25 24.76
N THR A 113 2.79 3.50 25.97
CA THR A 113 2.37 2.46 26.92
C THR A 113 0.88 2.15 26.85
N VAL A 114 0.10 2.94 26.10
CA VAL A 114 -1.32 2.69 25.91
C VAL A 114 -1.47 1.49 24.98
N ARG A 115 -2.22 0.48 25.44
CA ARG A 115 -2.54 -0.67 24.60
C ARG A 115 -3.57 -0.23 23.55
N PRO A 116 -3.31 -0.41 22.25
CA PRO A 116 -4.31 -0.12 21.24
C PRO A 116 -5.51 -1.06 21.39
N ASP A 117 -6.66 -0.59 20.91
CA ASP A 117 -7.86 -1.43 20.81
C ASP A 117 -7.60 -2.66 19.94
N ALA A 118 -8.40 -3.70 20.15
CA ALA A 118 -8.29 -4.91 19.35
C ALA A 118 -8.58 -4.60 17.88
N PHE A 119 -7.71 -5.09 16.99
CA PHE A 119 -7.92 -4.96 15.55
C PHE A 119 -9.20 -5.69 15.13
N ASP A 120 -10.14 -4.95 14.54
CA ASP A 120 -11.33 -5.48 13.90
C ASP A 120 -11.20 -5.40 12.36
N PRO A 121 -10.99 -6.53 11.66
CA PRO A 121 -10.86 -6.55 10.21
C PRO A 121 -12.20 -6.43 9.47
N HIS A 122 -13.35 -6.54 10.15
CA HIS A 122 -14.65 -6.54 9.48
C HIS A 122 -14.98 -5.15 8.95
N LEU A 123 -15.55 -5.06 7.74
CA LEU A 123 -16.10 -3.83 7.17
C LEU A 123 -17.38 -4.22 6.43
N ASP A 124 -18.46 -3.46 6.62
CA ASP A 124 -19.77 -3.73 6.03
C ASP A 124 -19.81 -3.32 4.54
N VAL A 125 -18.91 -3.90 3.74
CA VAL A 125 -18.78 -3.65 2.30
C VAL A 125 -18.54 -4.97 1.58
N GLU A 126 -19.33 -5.24 0.55
CA GLU A 126 -19.15 -6.41 -0.31
C GLU A 126 -18.11 -6.12 -1.38
N PHE A 127 -17.07 -6.95 -1.44
CA PHE A 127 -16.09 -6.94 -2.52
C PHE A 127 -16.48 -7.99 -3.57
N GLU A 128 -16.69 -7.58 -4.82
CA GLU A 128 -16.81 -8.55 -5.91
C GLU A 128 -15.48 -9.29 -6.06
N ALA A 129 -15.50 -10.62 -5.97
CA ALA A 129 -14.31 -11.42 -6.21
C ALA A 129 -13.82 -11.18 -7.65
N GLU A 130 -12.52 -10.87 -7.81
CA GLU A 130 -11.89 -10.84 -9.13
C GLU A 130 -12.24 -12.14 -9.85
N LYS A 131 -13.04 -12.06 -10.92
CA LYS A 131 -13.30 -13.21 -11.77
C LYS A 131 -11.97 -13.66 -12.36
N GLU A 132 -11.48 -14.83 -11.96
CA GLU A 132 -10.36 -15.49 -12.64
C GLU A 132 -10.71 -15.60 -14.12
N VAL A 133 -10.10 -14.73 -14.93
CA VAL A 133 -10.20 -14.83 -16.38
C VAL A 133 -9.45 -16.10 -16.77
N PRO A 134 -10.12 -17.10 -17.36
CA PRO A 134 -9.52 -18.41 -17.59
C PRO A 134 -8.25 -18.24 -18.41
N THR A 135 -7.15 -18.80 -17.91
CA THR A 135 -5.90 -18.96 -18.66
C THR A 135 -6.24 -19.78 -19.91
N MET A 136 -6.39 -19.12 -21.05
CA MET A 136 -6.42 -19.80 -22.33
C MET A 136 -5.04 -20.43 -22.56
N ALA A 137 -5.02 -21.76 -22.52
CA ALA A 137 -3.88 -22.61 -22.85
C ALA A 137 -3.44 -22.41 -24.31
#